data_AF-A0AAX6HTW2-F1
#
_entry.id   AF-A0AAX6HTW2-F1
#
_cell.length_a   1.000
_cell.length_b   1.000
_cell.length_c   1.000
_cell.angle_alpha   90.00
_cell.angle_beta   90.00
_cell.angle_gamma   90.00
#
_symmetry.space_group_name_H-M   'P 1'
#
loop_
_entity.id
_entity.type
_entity.pdbx_description
1 polymer ?
#
loop_
_entity_poly.entity_id
_entity_poly.type
_entity_poly.pdbx_seq_one_letter_code
_entity_poly.pdbx_strand_id
1 'polypeptide(L)'
;MYEILRDLLPEIDPPFADQFYSVYKSLGSAIRGIFMELENLIRRDPANTPVPGGGLHPITRYVMNYLRAACGSRRTLEEVMEEDSDGIIRPSDDLDRMSSSLSVQIAWILEVLQGNLEAKSKIYKDPALSLIFLMNNRRYIINKAKDSELVSLMGEDWIRRQSTRMRKWAAEYQKATWSKVVVVLKTEASTSSASVKAIKDRFRVFNTYLEEIWKEQKDWVVATSSLRRS
;
A
#
# COMPACT_ATOMS: atom_id res chain seq x y z
N MET A 1 21.20 -9.67 18.75
CA MET A 1 22.03 -10.86 18.47
C MET A 1 23.03 -10.57 17.36
N TYR A 2 22.59 -10.08 16.19
CA TYR A 2 23.49 -9.72 15.09
C TYR A 2 24.50 -8.64 15.49
N GLU A 3 24.01 -7.54 16.06
CA GLU A 3 24.85 -6.43 16.57
C GLU A 3 25.89 -6.92 17.59
N ILE A 4 25.48 -7.77 18.53
CA ILE A 4 26.37 -8.33 19.55
C ILE A 4 27.49 -9.16 18.91
N LEU A 5 27.17 -10.01 17.92
CA LEU A 5 28.17 -10.81 17.22
C LEU A 5 29.08 -9.94 16.35
N ARG A 6 28.54 -8.94 15.65
CA ARG A 6 29.30 -7.94 14.88
C ARG A 6 30.37 -7.27 15.73
N ASP A 7 29.97 -6.81 16.92
CA ASP A 7 30.84 -6.04 17.81
C ASP A 7 31.91 -6.92 18.47
N LEU A 8 31.61 -8.21 18.70
CA LEU A 8 32.56 -9.17 19.30
C LEU A 8 33.53 -9.78 18.29
N LEU A 9 33.18 -9.89 17.01
CA LEU A 9 34.01 -10.53 15.97
C LEU A 9 35.47 -10.03 15.93
N PRO A 10 35.78 -8.73 16.06
CA PRO A 10 37.15 -8.23 16.09
C PRO A 10 37.97 -8.65 17.31
N GLU A 11 37.31 -9.05 18.41
CA GLU A 11 37.93 -9.37 19.71
C GLU A 11 38.14 -10.87 19.91
N ILE A 12 37.66 -11.71 18.98
CA ILE A 12 37.71 -13.17 19.09
C ILE A 12 39.06 -13.73 18.67
N ASP A 13 39.58 -14.64 19.49
CA ASP A 13 40.81 -15.37 19.19
C ASP A 13 40.72 -16.13 17.85
N PRO A 14 41.79 -16.12 17.01
CA PRO A 14 41.81 -16.77 15.70
C PRO A 14 41.26 -18.21 15.63
N PRO A 15 41.51 -19.13 16.58
CA PRO A 15 40.97 -20.49 16.51
C PRO A 15 39.44 -20.58 16.61
N PHE A 16 38.76 -19.55 17.12
CA PHE A 16 37.29 -19.51 17.23
C PHE A 16 36.63 -18.61 16.19
N ALA A 17 37.40 -17.70 15.55
CA ALA A 17 36.88 -16.69 14.63
C ALA A 17 36.02 -17.28 13.50
N ASP A 18 36.43 -18.41 12.90
CA ASP A 18 35.69 -19.05 11.81
C ASP A 18 34.28 -19.51 12.21
N GLN A 19 34.14 -20.06 13.42
CA GLN A 19 32.84 -20.53 13.92
C GLN A 19 31.90 -19.36 14.16
N PHE A 20 32.39 -18.30 14.82
CA PHE A 20 31.59 -17.10 15.07
C PHE A 20 31.24 -16.35 13.79
N TYR A 21 32.16 -16.29 12.83
CA TYR A 21 31.91 -15.70 11.52
C TYR A 21 30.83 -16.47 10.74
N SER A 22 30.81 -17.80 10.82
CA SER A 22 29.75 -18.62 10.21
C SER A 22 28.36 -18.33 10.82
N VAL A 23 28.27 -18.19 12.15
CA VAL A 23 27.03 -17.85 12.85
C VAL A 23 26.58 -16.44 12.48
N TYR A 24 27.51 -15.49 12.45
CA TYR A 24 27.25 -14.11 12.02
C TYR A 24 26.65 -14.05 10.61
N LYS A 25 27.27 -14.72 9.63
CA LYS A 25 26.76 -14.82 8.26
C LYS A 25 25.42 -15.52 8.18
N SER A 26 25.21 -16.59 8.96
CA SER A 26 23.91 -17.28 9.02
C SER A 26 22.80 -16.38 9.54
N LEU A 27 23.11 -15.49 10.50
CA LEU A 27 22.15 -14.56 11.06
C LEU A 27 21.79 -13.43 10.07
N GLY A 28 22.78 -12.93 9.32
CA GLY A 28 22.52 -12.01 8.20
C GLY A 28 21.61 -12.66 7.14
N SER A 29 21.89 -13.90 6.75
CA SER A 29 21.05 -14.67 5.83
C SER A 29 19.62 -14.88 6.37
N ALA A 30 19.49 -15.21 7.66
CA ALA A 30 18.19 -15.35 8.30
C ALA A 30 17.39 -14.04 8.26
N ILE A 31 18.00 -12.90 8.57
CA ILE A 31 17.36 -11.58 8.50
C ILE A 31 16.83 -11.30 7.08
N ARG A 32 17.64 -11.55 6.04
CA ARG A 32 17.19 -11.41 4.65
C ARG A 32 16.05 -12.37 4.32
N GLY A 33 16.10 -13.60 4.84
CA GLY A 33 15.02 -14.58 4.75
C GLY A 33 13.67 -14.08 5.28
N ILE A 34 13.66 -13.27 6.34
CA ILE A 34 12.40 -12.72 6.88
C ILE A 34 11.72 -11.75 5.88
N PHE A 35 12.49 -10.98 5.12
CA PHE A 35 11.93 -10.11 4.07
C PHE A 35 11.27 -10.95 2.96
N MET A 36 11.92 -12.04 2.54
CA MET A 36 11.34 -12.99 1.59
C MET A 36 10.08 -13.66 2.12
N GLU A 37 10.07 -14.07 3.39
CA GLU A 37 8.89 -14.67 4.01
C GLU A 37 7.73 -13.68 4.06
N LEU A 38 8.00 -12.42 4.38
CA LEU A 38 6.98 -11.37 4.35
C LEU A 38 6.41 -11.17 2.94
N GLU A 39 7.25 -11.11 1.92
CA GLU A 39 6.83 -11.03 0.52
C GLU A 39 5.96 -12.23 0.13
N ASN A 40 6.40 -13.44 0.46
CA ASN A 40 5.65 -14.67 0.20
C ASN A 40 4.31 -14.71 0.93
N LEU A 41 4.27 -14.22 2.17
CA LEU A 41 3.04 -14.08 2.95
C LEU A 41 2.05 -13.15 2.25
N ILE A 42 2.51 -12.00 1.73
CA ILE A 42 1.66 -11.07 0.99
C ILE A 42 1.17 -11.71 -0.32
N ARG A 43 2.03 -12.41 -1.06
CA ARG A 43 1.65 -13.06 -2.32
C ARG A 43 0.61 -14.17 -2.13
N ARG A 44 0.73 -14.92 -1.04
CA ARG A 44 -0.16 -16.04 -0.70
C ARG A 44 -1.45 -15.61 -0.02
N ASP A 45 -1.55 -14.35 0.42
CA ASP A 45 -2.76 -13.82 1.04
C ASP A 45 -3.92 -13.79 0.02
N PRO A 46 -4.97 -14.62 0.20
CA PRO A 46 -5.96 -14.87 -0.84
C PRO A 46 -6.96 -13.72 -0.99
N ALA A 47 -7.62 -13.63 -2.15
CA ALA A 47 -8.66 -12.64 -2.44
C ALA A 47 -10.06 -13.27 -2.34
N ASN A 48 -10.40 -13.85 -1.19
CA ASN A 48 -11.62 -14.66 -1.09
C ASN A 48 -12.86 -13.85 -0.67
N THR A 49 -12.67 -12.83 0.18
CA THR A 49 -13.78 -12.05 0.74
C THR A 49 -13.49 -10.55 0.72
N PRO A 50 -14.37 -9.72 0.13
CA PRO A 50 -14.23 -8.27 0.20
C PRO A 50 -14.37 -7.81 1.65
N VAL A 51 -13.60 -6.78 2.02
CA VAL A 51 -13.74 -6.13 3.32
C VAL A 51 -15.06 -5.36 3.32
N PRO A 52 -15.98 -5.60 4.28
CA PRO A 52 -17.23 -4.87 4.35
C PRO A 52 -17.01 -3.35 4.33
N GLY A 53 -17.81 -2.64 3.53
CA GLY A 53 -17.73 -1.19 3.38
C GLY A 53 -16.42 -0.68 2.77
N GLY A 54 -15.56 -1.54 2.20
CA GLY A 54 -14.29 -1.13 1.60
C GLY A 54 -13.25 -0.70 2.63
N GLY A 55 -13.31 -1.25 3.85
CA GLY A 55 -12.42 -0.87 4.94
C GLY A 55 -10.93 -1.27 4.77
N LEU A 56 -10.17 -1.07 5.84
CA LEU A 56 -8.76 -1.45 5.91
C LEU A 56 -8.61 -2.98 5.91
N HIS A 57 -7.77 -3.52 5.03
CA HIS A 57 -7.43 -4.94 4.99
C HIS A 57 -6.42 -5.30 6.10
N PRO A 58 -6.58 -6.44 6.81
CA PRO A 58 -5.63 -6.87 7.83
C PRO A 58 -4.18 -6.97 7.34
N ILE A 59 -3.96 -7.46 6.12
CA ILE A 59 -2.62 -7.56 5.51
C ILE A 59 -1.91 -6.21 5.47
N THR A 60 -2.63 -5.12 5.18
CA THR A 60 -2.06 -3.78 5.12
C THR A 60 -1.57 -3.33 6.49
N ARG A 61 -2.33 -3.59 7.55
CA ARG A 61 -1.91 -3.29 8.92
C ARG A 61 -0.69 -4.12 9.31
N TYR A 62 -0.72 -5.41 9.02
CA TYR A 62 0.37 -6.34 9.34
C TYR A 62 1.69 -5.91 8.70
N VAL A 63 1.70 -5.72 7.38
CA VAL A 63 2.90 -5.33 6.63
C VAL A 63 3.42 -3.96 7.08
N MET A 64 2.55 -2.96 7.26
CA MET A 64 3.01 -1.63 7.70
C MET A 64 3.58 -1.64 9.13
N ASN A 65 3.06 -2.48 10.02
CA ASN A 65 3.64 -2.64 11.35
C ASN A 65 5.02 -3.30 11.28
N TYR A 66 5.18 -4.31 10.41
CA TYR A 66 6.46 -4.95 10.19
C TYR A 66 7.50 -3.98 9.61
N LEU A 67 7.15 -3.24 8.56
CA LEU A 67 8.04 -2.24 7.96
C LEU A 67 8.41 -1.13 8.94
N ARG A 68 7.49 -0.73 9.82
CA ARG A 68 7.79 0.22 10.90
C ARG A 68 8.80 -0.36 11.89
N ALA A 69 8.67 -1.63 12.27
CA ALA A 69 9.64 -2.30 13.13
C ALA A 69 11.02 -2.39 12.45
N ALA A 70 11.07 -2.71 11.17
CA ALA A 70 12.30 -2.72 10.38
C ALA A 70 12.99 -1.34 10.39
N CYS A 71 12.25 -0.24 10.24
CA CYS A 71 12.84 1.10 10.38
C CYS A 71 13.47 1.36 11.76
N GLY A 72 12.97 0.74 12.83
CA GLY A 72 13.56 0.84 14.16
C GLY A 72 14.95 0.20 14.27
N SER A 73 15.30 -0.68 13.32
CA SER A 73 16.61 -1.37 13.25
C SER A 73 17.34 -1.02 11.94
N ARG A 74 17.07 0.18 11.39
CA ARG A 74 17.52 0.61 10.06
C ARG A 74 19.02 0.39 9.82
N ARG A 75 19.89 0.88 10.72
CA ARG A 75 21.36 0.80 10.54
C ARG A 75 21.83 -0.64 10.39
N THR A 76 21.41 -1.49 11.32
CA THR A 76 21.73 -2.92 11.34
C THR A 76 21.20 -3.62 10.08
N LEU A 77 20.03 -3.23 9.60
CA LEU A 77 19.48 -3.78 8.36
C LEU A 77 20.21 -3.28 7.11
N GLU A 78 20.65 -2.02 7.06
CA GLU A 78 21.47 -1.50 5.95
C GLU A 78 22.79 -2.29 5.86
N GLU A 79 23.48 -2.50 6.99
CA GLU A 79 24.70 -3.31 7.07
C GLU A 79 24.47 -4.75 6.57
N VAL A 80 23.42 -5.42 7.06
CA VAL A 80 23.08 -6.80 6.64
C VAL A 80 22.83 -6.90 5.13
N MET A 81 22.27 -5.87 4.51
CA MET A 81 21.98 -5.87 3.07
C MET A 81 23.25 -5.59 2.24
N GLU A 82 24.15 -4.75 2.74
CA GLU A 82 25.42 -4.43 2.08
C GLU A 82 26.43 -5.60 2.12
N GLU A 83 26.46 -6.38 3.21
CA GLU A 83 27.40 -7.49 3.42
C GLU A 83 27.31 -8.67 2.43
N ASP A 84 26.22 -8.77 1.67
CA ASP A 84 26.02 -9.81 0.64
C ASP A 84 26.40 -9.32 -0.77
N SER A 85 26.70 -8.03 -0.93
CA SER A 85 27.11 -7.45 -2.21
C SER A 85 28.55 -7.83 -2.60
N ASP A 86 29.36 -8.29 -1.65
CA ASP A 86 30.81 -8.48 -1.80
C ASP A 86 31.23 -9.89 -2.28
N GLY A 87 30.42 -10.50 -3.15
CA GLY A 87 30.94 -11.48 -4.11
C GLY A 87 30.65 -12.95 -3.84
N ILE A 88 29.45 -13.40 -4.24
CA ILE A 88 29.30 -14.60 -5.08
C ILE A 88 28.18 -14.32 -6.07
N ILE A 89 28.50 -14.14 -7.35
CA ILE A 89 27.50 -14.20 -8.43
C ILE A 89 26.90 -15.60 -8.40
N ARG A 90 25.71 -15.75 -7.83
CA ARG A 90 24.94 -17.00 -7.87
C ARG A 90 23.76 -16.78 -8.81
N PRO A 91 23.52 -17.67 -9.79
CA PRO A 91 22.44 -17.48 -10.75
C PRO A 91 21.10 -17.82 -10.08
N SER A 92 20.54 -16.87 -9.35
CA SER A 92 19.17 -16.90 -8.86
C SER A 92 18.62 -15.48 -8.78
N ASP A 93 17.60 -15.21 -9.60
CA ASP A 93 16.93 -13.91 -9.74
C ASP A 93 16.29 -13.40 -8.42
N ASP A 94 16.15 -14.30 -7.44
CA ASP A 94 15.61 -14.02 -6.10
C ASP A 94 16.70 -13.57 -5.10
N LEU A 95 17.95 -14.03 -5.23
CA LEU A 95 19.04 -13.72 -4.29
C LEU A 95 19.73 -12.38 -4.61
N ASP A 96 19.87 -12.04 -5.89
CA ASP A 96 20.35 -10.72 -6.35
C ASP A 96 19.39 -9.58 -5.95
N ARG A 97 18.12 -9.91 -5.68
CA ARG A 97 17.18 -8.95 -5.07
C ARG A 97 17.49 -8.77 -3.59
N MET A 98 17.83 -9.84 -2.85
CA MET A 98 18.12 -9.79 -1.40
C MET A 98 19.40 -9.04 -1.04
N SER A 99 20.33 -8.85 -1.98
CA SER A 99 21.51 -8.00 -1.82
C SER A 99 21.26 -6.52 -2.16
N SER A 100 20.03 -6.16 -2.54
CA SER A 100 19.68 -4.76 -2.79
C SER A 100 19.54 -3.96 -1.49
N SER A 101 19.77 -2.65 -1.57
CA SER A 101 19.69 -1.77 -0.40
C SER A 101 18.34 -1.90 0.32
N LEU A 102 18.33 -1.61 1.62
CA LEU A 102 17.12 -1.68 2.45
C LEU A 102 15.94 -0.89 1.86
N SER A 103 16.22 0.26 1.21
CA SER A 103 15.19 1.05 0.55
C SER A 103 14.59 0.33 -0.66
N VAL A 104 15.37 -0.38 -1.46
CA VAL A 104 14.86 -1.18 -2.60
C VAL A 104 13.99 -2.33 -2.08
N GLN A 105 14.42 -3.03 -1.04
CA GLN A 105 13.64 -4.11 -0.41
C GLN A 105 12.29 -3.63 0.13
N ILE A 106 12.29 -2.52 0.87
CA ILE A 106 11.07 -1.92 1.41
C ILE A 106 10.14 -1.44 0.28
N ALA A 107 10.69 -0.79 -0.76
CA ALA A 107 9.92 -0.36 -1.92
C ALA A 107 9.24 -1.55 -2.59
N TRP A 108 9.98 -2.66 -2.76
CA TRP A 108 9.47 -3.88 -3.35
C TRP A 108 8.32 -4.48 -2.55
N ILE A 109 8.47 -4.64 -1.23
CA ILE A 109 7.39 -5.14 -0.36
C ILE A 109 6.14 -4.26 -0.46
N LEU A 110 6.31 -2.93 -0.50
CA LEU A 110 5.20 -2.01 -0.67
C LEU A 110 4.52 -2.16 -2.03
N GLU A 111 5.26 -2.44 -3.10
CA GLU A 111 4.69 -2.72 -4.42
C GLU A 111 3.96 -4.07 -4.45
N VAL A 112 4.52 -5.11 -3.84
CA VAL A 112 3.86 -6.43 -3.71
C VAL A 112 2.56 -6.31 -2.90
N LEU A 113 2.56 -5.54 -1.81
CA LEU A 113 1.35 -5.23 -1.04
C LEU A 113 0.31 -4.49 -1.88
N GLN A 114 0.73 -3.46 -2.64
CA GLN A 114 -0.18 -2.73 -3.51
C GLN A 114 -0.79 -3.62 -4.58
N GLY A 115 0.02 -4.47 -5.24
CA GLY A 115 -0.47 -5.43 -6.23
C GLY A 115 -1.46 -6.42 -5.65
N ASN A 116 -1.21 -6.93 -4.43
CA ASN A 116 -2.14 -7.81 -3.73
C ASN A 116 -3.48 -7.10 -3.42
N LEU A 117 -3.44 -5.84 -2.98
CA LEU A 117 -4.65 -5.04 -2.73
C LEU A 117 -5.43 -4.75 -4.03
N GLU A 118 -4.75 -4.49 -5.14
CA GLU A 118 -5.38 -4.33 -6.46
C GLU A 118 -5.99 -5.64 -6.97
N ALA A 119 -5.40 -6.79 -6.67
CA ALA A 119 -6.03 -8.08 -6.95
C ALA A 119 -7.30 -8.26 -6.11
N LYS A 120 -7.25 -7.92 -4.82
CA LYS A 120 -8.38 -7.98 -3.89
C LYS A 120 -9.51 -7.02 -4.24
N SER A 121 -9.22 -5.84 -4.80
CA SER A 121 -10.28 -4.90 -5.17
C SER A 121 -11.18 -5.44 -6.27
N LYS A 122 -10.71 -6.39 -7.09
CA LYS A 122 -11.47 -6.98 -8.20
C LYS A 122 -12.65 -7.87 -7.76
N ILE A 123 -12.71 -8.26 -6.48
CA ILE A 123 -13.79 -9.13 -5.97
C ILE A 123 -15.03 -8.34 -5.55
N TYR A 124 -14.93 -7.01 -5.47
CA TYR A 124 -16.07 -6.15 -5.18
C TYR A 124 -17.00 -6.10 -6.39
N LYS A 125 -18.30 -6.32 -6.16
CA LYS A 125 -19.32 -6.22 -7.22
C LYS A 125 -19.49 -4.79 -7.72
N ASP A 126 -19.37 -3.82 -6.81
CA ASP A 126 -19.44 -2.40 -7.14
C ASP A 126 -18.03 -1.84 -7.38
N PRO A 127 -17.72 -1.37 -8.61
CA PRO A 127 -16.46 -0.72 -8.93
C PRO A 127 -16.16 0.51 -8.06
N ALA A 128 -17.16 1.32 -7.70
CA ALA A 128 -16.97 2.49 -6.87
C ALA A 128 -16.54 2.12 -5.45
N LEU A 129 -17.13 1.07 -4.87
CA LEU A 129 -16.70 0.52 -3.57
C LEU A 129 -15.29 -0.06 -3.63
N SER A 130 -14.90 -0.68 -4.75
CA SER A 130 -13.53 -1.17 -4.95
C SER A 130 -12.49 -0.05 -4.90
N LEU A 131 -12.84 1.14 -5.41
CA LEU A 131 -11.99 2.33 -5.38
C LEU A 131 -11.88 2.91 -3.96
N ILE A 132 -12.98 2.90 -3.19
CA ILE A 132 -12.95 3.26 -1.76
C ILE A 132 -11.99 2.35 -0.99
N PHE A 133 -12.07 1.03 -1.22
CA PHE A 133 -11.14 0.07 -0.63
C PHE A 133 -9.67 0.40 -0.93
N LEU A 134 -9.35 0.64 -2.20
CA LEU A 134 -8.00 0.99 -2.61
C LEU A 134 -7.52 2.30 -1.97
N MET A 135 -8.38 3.32 -1.94
CA MET A 135 -8.06 4.62 -1.33
C MET A 135 -7.86 4.53 0.18
N ASN A 136 -8.68 3.76 0.90
CA ASN A 136 -8.56 3.55 2.34
C ASN A 136 -7.24 2.88 2.71
N ASN A 137 -6.90 1.78 2.03
CA ASN A 137 -5.68 1.03 2.30
C ASN A 137 -4.44 1.84 1.93
N ARG A 138 -4.44 2.51 0.76
CA ARG A 138 -3.31 3.35 0.34
C ARG A 138 -3.14 4.57 1.25
N ARG A 139 -4.22 5.21 1.69
CA ARG A 139 -4.14 6.30 2.68
C ARG A 139 -3.52 5.81 3.98
N TYR A 140 -3.90 4.63 4.46
CA TYR A 140 -3.29 4.05 5.66
C TYR A 140 -1.78 3.82 5.47
N ILE A 141 -1.35 3.26 4.33
CA ILE A 141 0.07 3.08 4.00
C ILE A 141 0.80 4.42 4.03
N ILE A 142 0.26 5.45 3.37
CA ILE A 142 0.87 6.79 3.34
C ILE A 142 1.00 7.37 4.75
N ASN A 143 -0.06 7.30 5.57
CA ASN A 143 -0.03 7.84 6.92
C ASN A 143 0.98 7.08 7.79
N LYS A 144 1.00 5.74 7.73
CA LYS A 144 1.97 4.95 8.48
C LYS A 144 3.40 5.13 8.01
N ALA A 145 3.62 5.40 6.73
CA ALA A 145 4.94 5.72 6.21
C ALA A 145 5.42 7.11 6.66
N LYS A 146 4.51 8.07 6.87
CA LYS A 146 4.82 9.39 7.43
C LYS A 146 5.07 9.35 8.95
N ASP A 147 4.37 8.47 9.65
CA ASP A 147 4.56 8.22 11.08
C ASP A 147 5.86 7.44 11.38
N SER A 148 6.63 7.08 10.35
CA SER A 148 7.89 6.35 10.45
C SER A 148 8.95 6.98 9.55
N GLU A 149 10.19 6.49 9.64
CA GLU A 149 11.29 6.92 8.77
C GLU A 149 11.18 6.36 7.33
N LEU A 150 10.08 5.66 7.00
CA LEU A 150 9.88 5.07 5.67
C LEU A 150 9.89 6.12 4.56
N VAL A 151 9.31 7.30 4.81
CA VAL A 151 9.33 8.40 3.83
C VAL A 151 10.77 8.86 3.53
N SER A 152 11.63 8.91 4.55
CA SER A 152 13.04 9.28 4.37
C SER A 152 13.78 8.26 3.50
N LEU A 153 13.49 6.97 3.67
CA LEU A 153 14.07 5.88 2.86
C LEU A 153 13.57 5.88 1.41
N MET A 154 12.32 6.27 1.17
CA MET A 154 11.67 6.18 -0.14
C MET A 154 11.83 7.44 -1.01
N GLY A 155 12.11 8.59 -0.39
CA GLY A 155 12.24 9.88 -1.07
C GLY A 155 10.92 10.53 -1.50
N GLU A 156 10.99 11.78 -1.93
CA GLU A 156 9.82 12.60 -2.28
C GLU A 156 9.04 12.06 -3.50
N ASP A 157 9.75 11.44 -4.44
CA ASP A 157 9.15 10.85 -5.64
C ASP A 157 8.14 9.76 -5.32
N TRP A 158 8.37 9.01 -4.25
CA TRP A 158 7.41 8.04 -3.77
C TRP A 158 6.11 8.74 -3.33
N ILE A 159 6.17 9.77 -2.48
CA ILE A 159 5.00 10.53 -2.02
C ILE A 159 4.22 11.11 -3.22
N ARG A 160 4.92 11.64 -4.21
CA ARG A 160 4.32 12.20 -5.42
C ARG A 160 3.57 11.13 -6.21
N ARG A 161 4.16 9.94 -6.41
CA ARG A 161 3.50 8.79 -7.05
C ARG A 161 2.26 8.35 -6.29
N GLN A 162 2.36 8.23 -4.96
CA GLN A 162 1.23 7.88 -4.09
C GLN A 162 0.07 8.89 -4.24
N SER A 163 0.39 10.18 -4.24
CA SER A 163 -0.60 11.27 -4.38
C SER A 163 -1.27 11.27 -5.75
N THR A 164 -0.53 11.03 -6.82
CA THR A 164 -1.09 10.92 -8.18
C THR A 164 -2.05 9.73 -8.30
N ARG A 165 -1.68 8.57 -7.74
CA ARG A 165 -2.56 7.39 -7.75
C ARG A 165 -3.86 7.63 -6.98
N MET A 166 -3.78 8.25 -5.80
CA MET A 166 -4.95 8.63 -5.00
C MET A 166 -5.89 9.57 -5.77
N ARG A 167 -5.35 10.61 -6.44
CA ARG A 167 -6.15 11.53 -7.27
C ARG A 167 -6.83 10.82 -8.43
N LYS A 168 -6.14 9.88 -9.08
CA LYS A 168 -6.70 9.08 -10.18
C LYS A 168 -7.90 8.26 -9.69
N TRP A 169 -7.76 7.51 -8.60
CA TRP A 169 -8.87 6.72 -8.05
C TRP A 169 -10.03 7.57 -7.55
N ALA A 170 -9.76 8.74 -6.98
CA ALA A 170 -10.80 9.69 -6.58
C ALA A 170 -11.61 10.17 -7.80
N ALA A 171 -10.94 10.51 -8.91
CA ALA A 171 -11.61 10.91 -10.15
C ALA A 171 -12.42 9.77 -10.78
N GLU A 172 -11.88 8.55 -10.78
CA GLU A 172 -12.59 7.35 -11.25
C GLU A 172 -13.83 7.06 -10.39
N TYR A 173 -13.72 7.21 -9.07
CA TYR A 173 -14.82 7.04 -8.13
C TYR A 173 -15.92 8.07 -8.37
N GLN A 174 -15.52 9.35 -8.52
CA GLN A 174 -16.45 10.44 -8.82
C GLN A 174 -17.20 10.18 -10.13
N LYS A 175 -16.49 9.72 -11.18
CA LYS A 175 -17.09 9.38 -12.46
C LYS A 175 -18.05 8.18 -12.36
N ALA A 176 -17.64 7.12 -11.66
CA ALA A 176 -18.45 5.91 -11.49
C ALA A 176 -19.75 6.19 -10.72
N THR A 177 -19.69 7.04 -9.70
CA THR A 177 -20.84 7.34 -8.83
C THR A 177 -21.72 8.46 -9.39
N TRP A 178 -21.14 9.59 -9.79
CA TRP A 178 -21.87 10.84 -9.99
C TRP A 178 -22.16 11.18 -11.45
N SER A 179 -21.70 10.37 -12.42
CA SER A 179 -21.88 10.67 -13.85
C SER A 179 -23.34 10.90 -14.24
N LYS A 180 -24.26 10.04 -13.80
CA LYS A 180 -25.70 10.18 -14.08
C LYS A 180 -26.27 11.48 -13.51
N VAL A 181 -25.92 11.81 -12.27
CA VAL A 181 -26.34 13.05 -11.60
C VAL A 181 -25.84 14.28 -12.35
N VAL A 182 -24.56 14.28 -12.75
CA VAL A 182 -23.95 15.38 -13.50
C VAL A 182 -24.62 15.57 -14.87
N VAL A 183 -24.99 14.49 -15.57
CA VAL A 183 -25.68 14.57 -16.86
C VAL A 183 -27.06 15.22 -16.70
N VAL A 184 -27.84 14.82 -15.69
CA VAL A 184 -29.14 15.42 -15.39
C VAL A 184 -29.03 16.93 -15.16
N LEU A 185 -28.01 17.38 -14.41
CA LEU A 185 -27.78 18.79 -14.13
C LEU A 185 -27.30 19.59 -15.36
N LYS A 186 -26.44 19.01 -16.20
CA LYS A 186 -25.86 19.71 -17.36
C LYS A 186 -26.82 19.89 -18.54
N THR A 187 -27.89 19.10 -18.60
CA THR A 187 -28.85 19.13 -19.72
C THR A 187 -29.61 20.46 -19.82
N GLU A 188 -29.56 21.32 -18.79
CA GLU A 188 -30.28 22.58 -18.73
C GLU A 188 -29.43 23.84 -19.00
N ALA A 189 -28.11 23.81 -18.78
CA ALA A 189 -27.24 24.95 -19.12
C ALA A 189 -27.28 25.31 -20.63
N SER A 190 -27.79 24.40 -21.46
CA SER A 190 -27.94 24.56 -22.90
C SER A 190 -29.36 24.90 -23.39
N THR A 191 -30.38 24.98 -22.51
CA THR A 191 -31.77 25.19 -22.93
C THR A 191 -32.44 26.35 -22.18
N SER A 192 -32.38 27.55 -22.77
CA SER A 192 -32.96 28.80 -22.25
C SER A 192 -34.50 28.86 -22.28
N SER A 193 -35.21 27.75 -22.53
CA SER A 193 -36.67 27.68 -22.69
C SER A 193 -37.33 26.44 -22.07
N ALA A 194 -36.76 25.87 -21.00
CA ALA A 194 -37.34 24.70 -20.33
C ALA A 194 -38.67 25.04 -19.63
N SER A 195 -39.70 24.21 -19.82
CA SER A 195 -40.99 24.37 -19.15
C SER A 195 -40.92 23.99 -17.66
N VAL A 196 -41.78 24.56 -16.82
CA VAL A 196 -41.90 24.23 -15.39
C VAL A 196 -42.09 22.71 -15.16
N LYS A 197 -42.82 22.04 -16.04
CA LYS A 197 -43.01 20.59 -16.00
C LYS A 197 -41.70 19.83 -16.25
N ALA A 198 -40.93 20.24 -17.25
CA ALA A 198 -39.63 19.63 -17.55
C ALA A 198 -38.63 19.80 -16.39
N ILE A 199 -38.64 20.97 -15.74
CA ILE A 199 -37.82 21.23 -14.53
C ILE A 199 -38.22 20.27 -13.40
N LYS A 200 -39.52 20.13 -13.13
CA LYS A 200 -40.04 19.25 -12.06
C LYS A 200 -39.69 17.77 -12.29
N ASP A 201 -39.84 17.30 -13.53
CA ASP A 201 -39.50 15.92 -13.89
C ASP A 201 -37.99 15.65 -13.74
N ARG A 202 -37.13 16.64 -14.06
CA ARG A 202 -35.68 16.55 -13.83
C ARG A 202 -35.31 16.48 -12.36
N PHE A 203 -35.89 17.33 -11.51
CA PHE A 203 -35.65 17.28 -10.07
C PHE A 203 -36.07 15.91 -9.50
N ARG A 204 -37.15 15.32 -10.01
CA ARG A 204 -37.54 13.97 -9.61
C ARG A 204 -36.46 12.94 -9.97
N VAL A 205 -35.94 12.95 -11.20
CA VAL A 205 -34.87 12.04 -11.64
C VAL A 205 -33.57 12.27 -10.85
N PHE A 206 -33.20 13.53 -10.61
CA PHE A 206 -32.06 13.88 -9.78
C PHE A 206 -32.19 13.30 -8.36
N ASN A 207 -33.34 13.49 -7.71
CA ASN A 207 -33.61 12.97 -6.37
C ASN A 207 -33.54 11.44 -6.34
N THR A 208 -34.08 10.75 -7.36
CA THR A 208 -33.98 9.30 -7.46
C THR A 208 -32.53 8.83 -7.50
N TYR A 209 -31.69 9.39 -8.38
CA TYR A 209 -30.27 9.02 -8.44
C TYR A 209 -29.52 9.35 -7.16
N LEU A 210 -29.82 10.49 -6.52
CA LEU A 210 -29.21 10.86 -5.25
C LEU A 210 -29.57 9.88 -4.13
N GLU A 211 -30.83 9.47 -4.05
CA GLU A 211 -31.30 8.48 -3.08
C GLU A 211 -30.70 7.10 -3.30
N GLU A 212 -30.53 6.68 -4.57
CA GLU A 212 -29.85 5.42 -4.92
C GLU A 212 -28.40 5.43 -4.44
N ILE A 213 -27.64 6.49 -4.79
CA ILE A 213 -26.25 6.67 -4.34
C ILE A 213 -26.20 6.67 -2.81
N TRP A 214 -27.09 7.40 -2.14
CA TRP A 214 -27.11 7.44 -0.68
C TRP A 214 -27.39 6.08 -0.05
N LYS A 215 -28.38 5.33 -0.57
CA LYS A 215 -28.72 3.99 -0.08
C LYS A 215 -27.58 3.00 -0.24
N GLU A 216 -26.83 3.10 -1.34
CA GLU A 216 -25.67 2.26 -1.61
C GLU A 216 -24.47 2.62 -0.73
N GLN A 217 -24.21 3.92 -0.54
CA GLN A 217 -22.96 4.41 0.06
C GLN A 217 -23.02 4.67 1.57
N LYS A 218 -24.21 4.68 2.18
CA LYS A 218 -24.39 4.98 3.62
C LYS A 218 -23.56 4.10 4.55
N ASP A 219 -23.28 2.85 4.15
CA ASP A 219 -22.56 1.86 4.94
C ASP A 219 -21.06 1.78 4.57
N TRP A 220 -20.58 2.66 3.70
CA TRP A 220 -19.19 2.64 3.24
C TRP A 220 -18.26 3.30 4.25
N VAL A 221 -17.10 2.68 4.44
CA VAL A 221 -16.07 3.17 5.35
C VAL A 221 -15.15 4.11 4.57
N VAL A 222 -14.90 5.32 5.10
CA VAL A 222 -13.89 6.24 4.56
C VAL A 222 -12.90 6.54 5.68
N ALA A 223 -11.66 6.07 5.52
CA ALA A 223 -10.67 5.97 6.58
C ALA A 223 -10.19 7.31 7.15
N THR A 224 -10.38 8.44 6.45
CA THR A 224 -9.99 9.76 6.99
C THR A 224 -10.98 10.88 6.66
N SER A 225 -11.10 11.83 7.59
CA SER A 225 -11.89 13.06 7.44
C SER A 225 -11.40 13.97 6.31
N SER A 226 -10.15 13.81 5.85
CA SER A 226 -9.58 14.51 4.70
C SER A 226 -10.03 13.94 3.37
N LEU A 227 -10.24 12.61 3.27
CA LEU A 227 -10.86 11.98 2.09
C LEU A 227 -12.36 12.26 2.01
N ARG A 228 -13.02 12.37 3.18
CA ARG A 228 -14.45 12.73 3.24
C ARG A 228 -14.73 14.18 2.80
N ARG A 229 -13.72 15.07 2.84
CA ARG A 229 -13.84 16.50 2.53
C ARG A 229 -13.29 16.92 1.16
N SER A 230 -12.62 16.01 0.44
CA SER A 230 -11.98 16.26 -0.86
C SER A 230 -12.82 15.72 -2.02
#